data_AF-A0A932GFN7-F1
#
_entry.id   AF-A0A932GFN7-F1
#
_cell.length_a   1.000
_cell.length_b   1.000
_cell.length_c   1.000
_cell.angle_alpha   90.00
_cell.angle_beta   90.00
_cell.angle_gamma   90.00
#
_symmetry.space_group_name_H-M   'P 1'
#
loop_
_entity.id
_entity.type
_entity.pdbx_description
1 polymer ?
#
loop_
_entity_poly.entity_id
_entity_poly.type
_entity_poly.pdbx_seq_one_letter_code
_entity_poly.pdbx_strand_id
1 'polypeptide(L)'
;MNKKLFALIALLTVISLVAVACGAAATPVPPTAVPPTAVPPTPVPPTATPIPEPTAIPWAAPEGALVSVKADAAPTLDGVADDAAWANAPETVIEVDGGYNNYSSEVTLKSVYSGDMVYYLATWADPTESWLRAPWEKQPDGSWKRLSDPNDKGGDNNMYYEDKLAFIWPINNSIPKFDAVGCFTACHAGENADVKPYGNK
;
A
#
# COMPACT_ATOMS: atom_id res chain seq x y z
N MET A 1 -16.57 31.24 -34.75
CA MET A 1 -17.96 31.24 -34.27
C MET A 1 -18.26 32.61 -33.66
N ASN A 2 -19.23 33.35 -34.19
CA ASN A 2 -19.59 34.68 -33.70
C ASN A 2 -20.13 34.60 -32.26
N LYS A 3 -19.73 35.52 -31.38
CA LYS A 3 -20.12 35.54 -29.95
C LYS A 3 -21.63 35.42 -29.73
N LYS A 4 -22.44 35.96 -30.65
CA LYS A 4 -23.90 35.85 -30.62
C LYS A 4 -24.42 34.42 -30.88
N LEU A 5 -23.77 33.67 -31.76
CA LEU A 5 -24.12 32.27 -32.04
C LEU A 5 -23.64 31.33 -30.93
N PHE A 6 -22.48 31.61 -30.33
CA PHE A 6 -22.00 30.86 -29.17
C PHE A 6 -22.92 31.06 -27.94
N ALA A 7 -23.39 32.29 -27.71
CA ALA A 7 -24.35 32.59 -26.65
C ALA A 7 -25.72 31.93 -26.90
N LEU A 8 -26.18 31.88 -28.16
CA LEU A 8 -27.43 31.20 -28.51
C LEU A 8 -27.34 29.69 -28.28
N ILE A 9 -26.23 29.06 -28.69
CA ILE A 9 -26.02 27.62 -28.51
C ILE A 9 -25.89 27.28 -27.02
N ALA A 10 -25.16 28.08 -26.25
CA ALA A 10 -25.04 27.90 -24.79
C ALA A 10 -26.39 28.03 -24.08
N LEU A 11 -27.22 28.99 -24.48
CA LEU A 11 -28.56 29.18 -23.92
C LEU A 11 -29.50 28.01 -24.28
N LEU A 12 -29.43 27.51 -25.51
CA LEU A 12 -30.20 26.33 -25.96
C LEU A 12 -29.79 25.06 -25.21
N THR A 13 -28.51 24.86 -24.94
CA THR A 13 -28.04 23.70 -24.16
C THR A 13 -28.49 23.75 -22.70
N VAL A 14 -28.49 24.93 -22.06
CA VAL A 14 -28.93 25.09 -20.66
C VAL A 14 -30.45 24.89 -20.54
N ILE A 15 -31.24 25.41 -21.48
CA ILE A 15 -32.70 25.21 -21.50
C ILE A 15 -33.06 23.72 -21.72
N SER A 16 -32.30 23.01 -22.55
CA SER A 16 -32.50 21.56 -22.74
C SER A 16 -32.19 20.73 -21.49
N LEU A 17 -31.26 21.18 -20.64
CA LEU A 17 -30.91 20.49 -19.39
C LEU A 17 -31.96 20.72 -18.28
N VAL A 18 -32.65 21.87 -18.28
CA VAL A 18 -33.69 22.18 -17.27
C VAL A 18 -35.01 21.46 -17.57
N ALA A 19 -35.33 21.19 -18.85
CA ALA A 19 -36.56 20.49 -19.22
C ALA A 19 -36.58 18.98 -18.86
N VAL A 20 -35.43 18.36 -18.60
CA VAL A 20 -35.31 16.93 -18.25
C VAL A 20 -35.45 16.71 -16.73
N ALA A 21 -35.30 17.74 -15.91
CA ALA A 21 -35.32 17.64 -14.44
C ALA A 21 -36.73 17.55 -13.82
N CYS A 22 -37.80 17.73 -14.62
CA CYS A 22 -39.18 17.60 -14.17
C CYS A 22 -39.86 16.43 -14.91
N GLY A 23 -39.39 15.21 -14.68
CA GLY A 23 -40.16 14.01 -15.01
C GLY A 23 -41.43 13.97 -14.15
N ALA A 24 -42.57 13.62 -14.76
CA ALA A 24 -43.83 13.46 -14.05
C ALA A 24 -43.71 12.42 -12.93
N ALA A 25 -44.37 12.66 -11.80
CA ALA A 25 -44.47 11.69 -10.72
C ALA A 25 -45.05 10.36 -11.25
N ALA A 26 -44.40 9.25 -10.92
CA ALA A 26 -44.81 7.93 -11.37
C ALA A 26 -46.25 7.63 -10.94
N THR A 27 -47.09 7.27 -11.92
CA THR A 27 -48.45 6.79 -11.65
C THR A 27 -48.34 5.43 -10.98
N PRO A 28 -48.98 5.20 -9.81
CA PRO A 28 -48.96 3.88 -9.18
C PRO A 28 -49.74 2.90 -10.05
N VAL A 29 -49.03 1.94 -10.65
CA VAL A 29 -49.64 0.82 -11.37
C VAL A 29 -50.10 -0.20 -10.33
N PRO A 30 -51.36 -0.68 -10.37
CA PRO A 30 -51.81 -1.76 -9.50
C PRO A 30 -50.96 -3.01 -9.75
N PRO A 31 -50.57 -3.77 -8.71
CA PRO A 31 -49.79 -4.98 -8.91
C PRO A 31 -50.59 -5.96 -9.76
N THR A 32 -50.04 -6.29 -10.93
CA THR A 32 -50.52 -7.43 -11.71
C THR A 32 -50.10 -8.69 -10.95
N ALA A 33 -51.07 -9.51 -10.54
CA ALA A 33 -50.79 -10.78 -9.89
C ALA A 33 -50.09 -11.70 -10.88
N VAL A 34 -48.77 -11.84 -10.72
CA VAL A 34 -47.96 -12.83 -11.45
C VAL A 34 -48.29 -14.21 -10.86
N PRO A 35 -48.66 -15.22 -11.66
CA PRO A 35 -48.84 -16.57 -11.15
C PRO A 35 -47.55 -17.06 -10.48
N PRO A 36 -47.62 -17.83 -9.39
CA PRO A 36 -46.43 -18.28 -8.68
C PRO A 36 -45.58 -19.14 -9.62
N THR A 37 -44.43 -18.59 -9.99
CA THR A 37 -43.36 -19.38 -10.62
C THR A 37 -42.68 -20.13 -9.49
N ALA A 38 -42.67 -21.46 -9.57
CA ALA A 38 -41.96 -22.29 -8.61
C ALA A 38 -40.48 -21.89 -8.62
N VAL A 39 -40.01 -21.27 -7.54
CA VAL A 39 -38.60 -20.94 -7.34
C VAL A 39 -37.85 -22.26 -7.15
N PRO A 40 -36.88 -22.62 -8.00
CA PRO A 40 -36.02 -23.76 -7.76
C PRO A 40 -35.32 -23.58 -6.41
N PRO A 41 -35.15 -24.62 -5.59
CA PRO A 41 -34.46 -24.50 -4.32
C PRO A 41 -33.07 -23.91 -4.54
N THR A 42 -32.76 -22.81 -3.86
CA THR A 42 -31.41 -22.26 -3.79
C THR A 42 -30.49 -23.36 -3.25
N PRO A 43 -29.42 -23.76 -3.98
CA PRO A 43 -28.49 -24.74 -3.47
C PRO A 43 -27.90 -24.21 -2.16
N VAL A 44 -28.00 -25.01 -1.10
CA VAL A 44 -27.36 -24.73 0.18
C VAL A 44 -25.86 -24.55 -0.09
N PRO A 45 -25.22 -23.46 0.37
CA PRO A 45 -23.78 -23.32 0.26
C PRO A 45 -23.12 -24.56 0.88
N PRO A 46 -22.14 -25.19 0.23
CA PRO A 46 -21.44 -26.31 0.83
C PRO A 46 -20.92 -25.88 2.20
N THR A 47 -21.20 -26.67 3.23
CA THR A 47 -20.60 -26.52 4.56
C THR A 47 -19.10 -26.38 4.38
N ALA A 48 -18.54 -25.23 4.78
CA ALA A 48 -17.11 -24.99 4.68
C ALA A 48 -16.38 -26.15 5.35
N THR A 49 -15.59 -26.88 4.57
CA THR A 49 -14.76 -27.95 5.10
C THR A 49 -13.80 -27.29 6.09
N PRO A 50 -13.70 -27.76 7.35
CA PRO A 50 -12.76 -27.17 8.29
C PRO A 50 -11.38 -27.20 7.66
N ILE A 51 -10.77 -26.02 7.50
CA ILE A 51 -9.39 -25.91 7.08
C ILE A 51 -8.59 -26.64 8.17
N PRO A 52 -7.82 -27.69 7.83
CA PRO A 52 -7.04 -28.39 8.83
C PRO A 52 -6.14 -27.37 9.53
N GLU A 53 -6.18 -27.39 10.86
CA GLU A 53 -5.25 -26.60 11.67
C GLU A 53 -3.83 -26.88 11.17
N PRO A 54 -3.02 -25.85 10.84
CA PRO A 54 -1.71 -26.05 10.27
C PRO A 54 -0.93 -27.01 11.15
N THR A 55 -0.56 -28.17 10.60
CA THR A 55 0.30 -29.10 11.31
C THR A 55 1.60 -28.35 11.59
N ALA A 56 1.93 -28.16 12.87
CA ALA A 56 3.13 -27.46 13.27
C ALA A 56 4.35 -28.11 12.59
N ILE A 57 4.89 -27.43 11.59
CA ILE A 57 6.16 -27.82 10.98
C ILE A 57 7.19 -27.71 12.12
N PRO A 58 7.99 -28.75 12.41
CA PRO A 58 9.08 -28.66 13.38
C PRO A 58 10.19 -27.80 12.77
N TRP A 59 9.95 -26.50 12.70
CA TRP A 59 10.90 -25.48 12.30
C TRP A 59 11.31 -24.72 13.57
N ALA A 60 12.57 -24.87 13.95
CA ALA A 60 13.17 -23.98 14.92
C ALA A 60 13.65 -22.74 14.17
N ALA A 61 13.27 -21.55 14.65
CA ALA A 61 13.79 -20.32 14.09
C ALA A 61 15.32 -20.27 14.28
N PRO A 62 16.10 -19.97 13.23
CA PRO A 62 17.54 -19.82 13.38
C PRO A 62 17.86 -18.62 14.28
N GLU A 63 19.08 -18.57 14.79
CA GLU A 63 19.58 -17.40 15.53
C GLU A 63 19.46 -16.14 14.68
N GLY A 64 18.99 -15.05 15.27
CA GLY A 64 18.74 -13.78 14.58
C GLY A 64 17.47 -13.73 13.72
N ALA A 65 16.67 -14.80 13.66
CA ALA A 65 15.39 -14.77 12.97
C ALA A 65 14.38 -13.83 13.66
N LEU A 66 13.61 -13.10 12.85
CA LEU A 66 12.40 -12.43 13.32
C LEU A 66 11.34 -13.49 13.67
N VAL A 67 11.00 -13.59 14.95
CA VAL A 67 9.98 -14.53 15.44
C VAL A 67 8.67 -13.79 15.68
N SER A 68 7.61 -14.23 15.00
CA SER A 68 6.27 -13.74 15.25
C SER A 68 5.63 -14.50 16.41
N VAL A 69 5.22 -13.80 17.47
CA VAL A 69 4.59 -14.41 18.65
C VAL A 69 3.08 -14.18 18.65
N LYS A 70 2.32 -15.15 19.18
CA LYS A 70 0.85 -15.00 19.28
C LYS A 70 0.50 -13.90 20.27
N ALA A 71 -0.37 -12.98 19.85
CA ALA A 71 -0.96 -11.97 20.72
C ALA A 71 -2.45 -12.27 20.99
N ASP A 72 -2.88 -12.07 22.23
CA ASP A 72 -4.28 -12.28 22.64
C ASP A 72 -5.24 -11.30 21.96
N ALA A 73 -4.77 -10.08 21.70
CA ALA A 73 -5.46 -9.06 20.93
C ALA A 73 -4.52 -8.47 19.88
N ALA A 74 -5.09 -8.05 18.75
CA ALA A 74 -4.36 -7.29 17.74
C ALA A 74 -3.88 -5.94 18.30
N PRO A 75 -2.67 -5.47 17.92
CA PRO A 75 -2.22 -4.12 18.25
C PRO A 75 -3.04 -3.06 17.49
N THR A 76 -3.03 -1.84 18.00
CA THR A 76 -3.63 -0.67 17.34
C THR A 76 -2.71 -0.22 16.20
N LEU A 77 -3.29 0.10 15.03
CA LEU A 77 -2.52 0.56 13.87
C LEU A 77 -2.38 2.09 13.86
N ASP A 78 -1.73 2.64 14.88
CA ASP A 78 -1.52 4.08 15.06
C ASP A 78 -0.04 4.50 15.06
N GLY A 79 0.88 3.54 14.97
CA GLY A 79 2.32 3.78 14.98
C GLY A 79 2.91 3.98 16.38
N VAL A 80 2.14 3.74 17.45
CA VAL A 80 2.62 3.76 18.83
C VAL A 80 2.90 2.34 19.31
N ALA A 81 4.02 2.14 20.00
CA ALA A 81 4.49 0.82 20.43
C ALA A 81 4.06 0.45 21.87
N ASP A 82 2.93 0.97 22.35
CA ASP A 82 2.49 0.85 23.76
C ASP A 82 1.44 -0.24 24.01
N ASP A 83 0.96 -0.93 22.98
CA ASP A 83 0.07 -2.08 23.13
C ASP A 83 0.74 -3.25 23.87
N ALA A 84 -0.04 -3.94 24.71
CA ALA A 84 0.40 -5.15 25.43
C ALA A 84 0.82 -6.29 24.48
N ALA A 85 0.34 -6.29 23.23
CA ALA A 85 0.74 -7.27 22.21
C ALA A 85 2.26 -7.33 22.02
N TRP A 86 2.97 -6.20 22.16
CA TRP A 86 4.41 -6.11 21.91
C TRP A 86 5.28 -6.56 23.08
N ALA A 87 4.71 -6.74 24.28
CA ALA A 87 5.47 -6.95 25.51
C ALA A 87 6.37 -8.20 25.49
N ASN A 88 5.91 -9.26 24.82
CA ASN A 88 6.63 -10.54 24.71
C ASN A 88 7.23 -10.77 23.31
N ALA A 89 7.10 -9.82 22.40
CA ALA A 89 7.64 -9.93 21.06
C ALA A 89 9.15 -9.65 21.10
N PRO A 90 10.00 -10.61 20.72
CA PRO A 90 11.45 -10.39 20.68
C PRO A 90 11.76 -9.32 19.62
N GLU A 91 12.69 -8.44 19.96
CA GLU A 91 13.19 -7.42 19.04
C GLU A 91 14.35 -7.98 18.22
N THR A 92 14.28 -7.76 16.90
CA THR A 92 15.40 -8.00 15.98
C THR A 92 15.94 -6.66 15.54
N VAL A 93 17.24 -6.44 15.72
CA VAL A 93 17.94 -5.24 15.22
C VAL A 93 18.57 -5.59 13.87
N ILE A 94 18.28 -4.78 12.87
CA ILE A 94 18.83 -4.93 11.51
C ILE A 94 19.69 -3.70 11.22
N GLU A 95 20.97 -3.95 11.02
CA GLU A 95 21.89 -2.95 10.47
C GLU A 95 21.58 -2.73 8.99
N VAL A 96 21.34 -1.48 8.61
CA VAL A 96 21.13 -1.05 7.23
C VAL A 96 22.30 -0.16 6.84
N ASP A 97 23.05 -0.59 5.82
CA ASP A 97 24.25 0.09 5.33
C ASP A 97 24.17 0.40 3.83
N GLY A 98 25.08 1.26 3.37
CA GLY A 98 25.25 1.55 1.94
C GLY A 98 24.27 2.61 1.39
N GLY A 99 23.66 3.41 2.27
CA GLY A 99 22.85 4.56 1.89
C GLY A 99 23.69 5.71 1.31
N TYR A 100 22.99 6.74 0.81
CA TYR A 100 23.64 7.97 0.31
C TYR A 100 24.63 8.55 1.33
N ASN A 101 25.80 9.02 0.88
CA ASN A 101 26.90 9.49 1.74
C ASN A 101 27.39 8.46 2.77
N ASN A 102 27.31 7.16 2.45
CA ASN A 102 27.57 6.06 3.39
C ASN A 102 26.68 6.15 4.64
N TYR A 103 25.44 6.63 4.47
CA TYR A 103 24.46 6.59 5.54
C TYR A 103 24.21 5.14 5.93
N SER A 104 24.25 4.92 7.24
CA SER A 104 23.81 3.69 7.87
C SER A 104 22.85 4.03 9.00
N SER A 105 21.98 3.08 9.31
CA SER A 105 20.99 3.19 10.37
C SER A 105 20.61 1.82 10.88
N GLU A 106 20.00 1.78 12.06
CA GLU A 106 19.41 0.58 12.62
C GLU A 106 17.90 0.63 12.38
N VAL A 107 17.35 -0.51 11.94
CA VAL A 107 15.91 -0.76 11.95
C VAL A 107 15.63 -1.83 13.01
N THR A 108 14.79 -1.53 13.99
CA THR A 108 14.29 -2.55 14.91
C THR A 108 12.97 -3.11 14.40
N LEU A 109 12.81 -4.43 14.50
CA LEU A 109 11.61 -5.15 14.11
C LEU A 109 11.10 -6.01 15.26
N LYS A 110 9.80 -5.91 15.51
CA LYS A 110 9.03 -6.88 16.29
C LYS A 110 7.92 -7.45 15.43
N SER A 111 7.53 -8.70 15.69
CA SER A 111 6.40 -9.31 15.01
C SER A 111 5.49 -10.02 15.99
N VAL A 112 4.18 -9.85 15.78
CA VAL A 112 3.13 -10.60 16.48
C VAL A 112 2.10 -11.08 15.47
N TYR A 113 1.29 -12.05 15.85
CA TYR A 113 0.12 -12.44 15.05
C TYR A 113 -1.11 -12.63 15.94
N SER A 114 -2.27 -12.28 15.39
CA SER A 114 -3.57 -12.48 16.04
C SER A 114 -4.62 -12.77 14.97
N GLY A 115 -5.43 -13.81 15.19
CA GLY A 115 -6.35 -14.30 14.16
C GLY A 115 -5.62 -14.76 12.90
N ASP A 116 -6.00 -14.20 11.76
CA ASP A 116 -5.43 -14.43 10.43
C ASP A 116 -4.42 -13.36 10.01
N MET A 117 -4.04 -12.46 10.91
CA MET A 117 -3.17 -11.32 10.62
C MET A 117 -1.82 -11.46 11.32
N VAL A 118 -0.76 -11.11 10.59
CA VAL A 118 0.57 -10.82 11.15
C VAL A 118 0.77 -9.31 11.19
N TYR A 119 1.33 -8.83 12.28
CA TYR A 119 1.63 -7.44 12.54
C TYR A 119 3.14 -7.29 12.72
N TYR A 120 3.65 -6.19 12.18
CA TYR A 120 5.05 -5.83 12.29
C TYR A 120 5.14 -4.42 12.88
N LEU A 121 6.02 -4.26 13.85
CA LEU A 121 6.44 -2.96 14.35
C LEU A 121 7.86 -2.74 13.85
N ALA A 122 8.03 -1.77 12.95
CA ALA A 122 9.34 -1.34 12.46
C ALA A 122 9.64 0.04 13.03
N THR A 123 10.81 0.22 13.64
CA THR A 123 11.26 1.52 14.16
C THR A 123 12.64 1.84 13.59
N TRP A 124 12.84 3.08 13.15
CA TRP A 124 14.12 3.58 12.67
C TRP A 124 14.26 5.06 13.01
N ALA A 125 15.49 5.57 12.99
CA ALA A 125 15.73 7.00 13.08
C ALA A 125 15.43 7.67 11.73
N ASP A 126 14.45 8.57 11.69
CA ASP A 126 14.21 9.47 10.55
C ASP A 126 14.57 10.92 10.95
N PRO A 127 15.83 11.35 10.75
CA PRO A 127 16.24 12.71 11.08
C PRO A 127 15.71 13.76 10.10
N THR A 128 15.08 13.33 9.00
CA THR A 128 14.67 14.22 7.91
C THR A 128 13.19 14.46 7.83
N GLU A 129 12.36 13.54 8.35
CA GLU A 129 10.90 13.57 8.22
C GLU A 129 10.49 13.82 6.77
N SER A 130 10.87 12.91 5.88
CA SER A 130 10.73 13.10 4.43
C SER A 130 9.28 12.86 3.95
N TRP A 131 8.37 13.78 4.25
CA TRP A 131 6.93 13.65 3.94
C TRP A 131 6.53 14.02 2.50
N LEU A 132 7.40 14.70 1.76
CA LEU A 132 7.04 15.40 0.53
C LEU A 132 7.63 14.73 -0.70
N ARG A 133 7.06 13.59 -1.11
CA ARG A 133 7.39 12.96 -2.39
C ARG A 133 6.80 13.74 -3.57
N ALA A 134 7.67 14.24 -4.44
CA ALA A 134 7.31 14.94 -5.68
C ALA A 134 6.16 15.96 -5.52
N PRO A 135 6.28 16.93 -4.60
CA PRO A 135 5.18 17.79 -4.19
C PRO A 135 4.81 18.80 -5.28
N TRP A 136 3.56 19.27 -5.21
CA TRP A 136 3.04 20.35 -6.03
C TRP A 136 2.73 21.57 -5.17
N GLU A 137 3.17 22.73 -5.63
CA GLU A 137 2.98 24.01 -4.96
C GLU A 137 2.01 24.89 -5.76
N LYS A 138 0.95 25.35 -5.10
CA LYS A 138 -0.01 26.27 -5.69
C LYS A 138 0.58 27.68 -5.76
N GLN A 139 0.56 28.28 -6.94
CA GLN A 139 1.12 29.59 -7.21
C GLN A 139 0.10 30.71 -6.97
N PRO A 140 0.54 31.98 -6.78
CA PRO A 140 -0.36 33.11 -6.56
C PRO A 140 -1.37 33.36 -7.70
N ASP A 141 -1.02 33.00 -8.93
CA ASP A 141 -1.89 33.11 -10.11
C ASP A 141 -2.90 31.95 -10.25
N GLY A 142 -2.90 31.02 -9.29
CA GLY A 142 -3.76 29.85 -9.28
C GLY A 142 -3.22 28.64 -10.07
N SER A 143 -2.07 28.76 -10.74
CA SER A 143 -1.39 27.63 -11.37
C SER A 143 -0.74 26.70 -10.34
N TRP A 144 -0.32 25.51 -10.77
CA TRP A 144 0.40 24.54 -9.94
C TRP A 144 1.78 24.30 -10.53
N LYS A 145 2.79 24.29 -9.66
CA LYS A 145 4.18 23.99 -10.02
C LYS A 145 4.63 22.74 -9.28
N ARG A 146 5.12 21.74 -10.01
CA ARG A 146 5.80 20.61 -9.38
C ARG A 146 7.16 21.09 -8.89
N LEU A 147 7.46 20.87 -7.62
CA LEU A 147 8.81 21.10 -7.11
C LEU A 147 9.72 19.95 -7.55
N SER A 148 10.96 20.27 -7.87
CA SER A 148 11.96 19.31 -8.35
C SER A 148 13.26 19.53 -7.62
N ASP A 149 13.94 18.45 -7.28
CA ASP A 149 15.29 18.51 -6.74
C ASP A 149 16.23 19.05 -7.83
N PRO A 150 16.87 20.22 -7.62
CA PRO A 150 17.78 20.80 -8.62
C PRO A 150 19.04 19.95 -8.83
N ASN A 151 19.33 19.02 -7.93
CA ASN A 151 20.47 18.11 -8.00
C ASN A 151 20.10 16.72 -8.53
N ASP A 152 18.83 16.48 -8.89
CA ASP A 152 18.40 15.21 -9.47
C ASP A 152 19.10 14.97 -10.82
N LYS A 153 19.96 13.94 -10.85
CA LYS A 153 20.66 13.46 -12.05
C LYS A 153 20.28 12.01 -12.28
N GLY A 154 19.50 11.73 -13.33
CA GLY A 154 19.18 10.35 -13.69
C GLY A 154 18.20 9.65 -12.74
N GLY A 155 17.44 10.41 -11.94
CA GLY A 155 16.45 9.87 -11.00
C GLY A 155 16.90 9.95 -9.55
N ASP A 156 18.05 10.54 -9.26
CA ASP A 156 18.72 10.68 -7.97
C ASP A 156 18.10 11.71 -6.99
N ASN A 157 16.83 12.08 -7.19
CA ASN A 157 16.10 12.98 -6.29
C ASN A 157 16.19 12.51 -4.83
N ASN A 158 16.74 13.39 -3.98
CA ASN A 158 16.90 13.20 -2.55
C ASN A 158 16.35 14.38 -1.73
N MET A 159 15.81 15.43 -2.38
CA MET A 159 15.17 16.57 -1.70
C MET A 159 13.66 16.40 -1.54
N TYR A 160 12.98 15.86 -2.56
CA TYR A 160 11.53 15.68 -2.59
C TYR A 160 11.17 14.20 -2.70
N TYR A 161 11.53 13.45 -1.67
CA TYR A 161 11.40 12.00 -1.60
C TYR A 161 10.72 11.55 -0.29
N GLU A 162 10.68 10.25 -0.07
CA GLU A 162 10.08 9.61 1.12
C GLU A 162 10.88 8.34 1.46
N ASP A 163 10.90 8.01 2.75
CA ASP A 163 11.34 6.72 3.26
C ASP A 163 10.43 5.60 2.73
N LYS A 164 11.02 4.42 2.48
CA LYS A 164 10.30 3.22 2.03
C LYS A 164 10.83 2.00 2.71
N LEU A 165 9.91 1.13 3.10
CA LEU A 165 10.20 -0.20 3.60
C LEU A 165 9.51 -1.23 2.70
N ALA A 166 10.23 -2.31 2.38
CA ALA A 166 9.68 -3.44 1.67
C ALA A 166 10.03 -4.73 2.42
N PHE A 167 9.03 -5.57 2.65
CA PHE A 167 9.23 -6.93 3.13
C PHE A 167 9.11 -7.88 1.94
N ILE A 168 10.16 -8.67 1.71
CA ILE A 168 10.24 -9.61 0.60
C ILE A 168 10.70 -10.95 1.17
N TRP A 169 9.95 -12.00 0.86
CA TRP A 169 10.32 -13.37 1.19
C TRP A 169 10.07 -14.27 -0.04
N PRO A 170 10.96 -15.23 -0.32
CA PRO A 170 10.77 -16.17 -1.40
C PRO A 170 9.74 -17.22 -0.99
N ILE A 171 9.02 -17.77 -1.96
CA ILE A 171 8.08 -18.88 -1.72
C ILE A 171 8.59 -20.07 -2.53
N ASN A 172 8.81 -21.21 -1.87
CA ASN A 172 9.25 -22.45 -2.49
C ASN A 172 10.49 -22.28 -3.40
N ASN A 173 11.49 -21.53 -2.92
CA ASN A 173 12.71 -21.23 -3.69
C ASN A 173 12.41 -20.63 -5.08
N SER A 174 11.35 -19.80 -5.19
CA SER A 174 10.96 -19.12 -6.43
C SER A 174 12.04 -18.19 -6.99
N ILE A 175 12.95 -17.73 -6.13
CA ILE A 175 14.10 -16.91 -6.50
C ILE A 175 15.37 -17.65 -6.03
N PRO A 176 16.13 -18.27 -6.95
CA PRO A 176 17.34 -18.99 -6.60
C PRO A 176 18.30 -18.11 -5.81
N LYS A 177 18.86 -18.64 -4.72
CA LYS A 177 19.86 -17.97 -3.83
C LYS A 177 19.34 -16.76 -3.05
N PHE A 178 18.03 -16.46 -3.07
CA PHE A 178 17.48 -15.36 -2.28
C PHE A 178 17.76 -15.52 -0.78
N ASP A 179 17.69 -16.73 -0.24
CA ASP A 179 17.98 -17.00 1.17
C ASP A 179 19.43 -16.70 1.58
N ALA A 180 20.35 -16.62 0.61
CA ALA A 180 21.77 -16.38 0.87
C ALA A 180 22.19 -14.92 0.64
N VAL A 181 21.61 -14.25 -0.37
CA VAL A 181 22.05 -12.91 -0.79
C VAL A 181 20.90 -11.91 -0.99
N GLY A 182 19.67 -12.29 -0.66
CA GLY A 182 18.48 -11.44 -0.77
C GLY A 182 18.31 -10.84 -2.16
N CYS A 183 17.98 -9.54 -2.20
CA CYS A 183 17.77 -8.77 -3.43
C CYS A 183 18.99 -8.72 -4.36
N PHE A 184 20.21 -8.98 -3.87
CA PHE A 184 21.40 -9.04 -4.73
C PHE A 184 21.29 -10.13 -5.79
N THR A 185 20.51 -11.20 -5.56
CA THR A 185 20.40 -12.28 -6.55
C THR A 185 19.66 -11.88 -7.83
N ALA A 186 18.85 -10.82 -7.78
CA ALA A 186 17.94 -10.48 -8.89
C ALA A 186 18.04 -9.00 -9.31
N CYS A 187 18.14 -8.07 -8.36
CA CYS A 187 17.99 -6.65 -8.63
C CYS A 187 19.32 -5.88 -8.62
N HIS A 188 20.26 -6.26 -7.74
CA HIS A 188 21.49 -5.48 -7.51
C HIS A 188 22.77 -6.13 -8.06
N ALA A 189 22.66 -7.25 -8.79
CA ALA A 189 23.81 -7.88 -9.42
C ALA A 189 24.33 -7.03 -10.59
N GLY A 190 25.60 -6.60 -10.52
CA GLY A 190 26.26 -5.86 -11.60
C GLY A 190 25.95 -4.37 -11.63
N GLU A 191 25.41 -3.80 -10.55
CA GLU A 191 25.29 -2.36 -10.41
C GLU A 191 26.66 -1.68 -10.41
N ASN A 192 26.76 -0.57 -11.13
CA ASN A 192 27.96 0.26 -11.19
C ASN A 192 27.67 1.58 -10.50
N ALA A 193 28.21 1.75 -9.30
CA ALA A 193 28.07 2.97 -8.49
C ALA A 193 28.65 4.22 -9.20
N ASP A 194 29.58 4.07 -10.15
CA ASP A 194 30.11 5.19 -10.93
C ASP A 194 29.10 5.74 -11.95
N VAL A 195 28.11 4.92 -12.35
CA VAL A 195 27.08 5.28 -13.33
C VAL A 195 25.74 5.55 -12.65
N LYS A 196 25.42 4.76 -11.62
CA LYS A 196 24.22 4.89 -10.80
C LYS A 196 24.64 4.83 -9.34
N PRO A 197 24.99 5.98 -8.73
CA PRO A 197 25.54 6.01 -7.38
C PRO A 197 24.58 5.45 -6.33
N TYR A 198 23.28 5.33 -6.64
CA TYR A 198 22.24 4.82 -5.74
C TYR A 198 21.54 3.55 -6.26
N GLY A 199 22.20 2.81 -7.16
CA GLY A 199 21.68 1.55 -7.72
C GLY A 199 20.55 1.72 -8.73
N ASN A 200 20.00 0.61 -9.21
CA ASN A 200 18.79 0.61 -10.01
C ASN A 200 17.57 0.80 -9.10
N LYS A 201 16.73 1.79 -9.44
CA LYS A 201 15.41 1.95 -8.85
C LYS A 201 14.41 0.95 -9.42
#